data_AF-A0ABD2PX02-F1
#
_entry.id   AF-A0ABD2PX02-F1
#
_cell.length_a   1.000
_cell.length_b   1.000
_cell.length_c   1.000
_cell.angle_alpha   90.00
_cell.angle_beta   90.00
_cell.angle_gamma   90.00
#
_symmetry.space_group_name_H-M   'P 1'
#
loop_
_entity.id
_entity.type
_entity.pdbx_description
1 polymer ?
#
loop_
_entity_poly.entity_id
_entity_poly.type
_entity_poly.pdbx_seq_one_letter_code
_entity_poly.pdbx_strand_id
1 'polypeptide(L)'
;MQVRSIMHRLDKNGIRAYFWLYSKPFYFVTRLALCILMILPFFENPNSLTMTSDLRYESPRPQIPCGVLISIEFLSLIVIALDTSMKLYMFHPYSTARDLIWQLFHIPVLVASLVDICVSLGFLCTEEVQIRRYLRVFFVLSNSNDVRHTVEALVRAMVDIIGAYFLMAITVLIFSMGSVTIFSKPFSKFVSLSTTCRQVFSMILINLWPTTTLSPPHIKCLSSSPRPIAQTVSIRDQLNHFFQTILAPTRRAE
;
A
#
# COMPACT_ATOMS: atom_id res chain seq x y z
N MET A 1 3.70 28.81 -18.01
CA MET A 1 3.09 29.94 -17.28
C MET A 1 2.81 29.51 -15.87
N GLN A 2 3.18 30.30 -14.87
CA GLN A 2 2.93 29.96 -13.48
C GLN A 2 1.65 30.65 -13.03
N VAL A 3 0.58 29.88 -12.90
CA VAL A 3 -0.71 30.38 -12.41
C VAL A 3 -0.68 30.29 -10.88
N ARG A 4 -0.72 31.44 -10.20
CA ARG A 4 -0.67 31.51 -8.73
C ARG A 4 -1.65 32.55 -8.21
N SER A 5 -2.36 32.22 -7.13
CA SER A 5 -3.25 33.15 -6.43
C SER A 5 -2.44 34.22 -5.68
N ILE A 6 -2.91 35.46 -5.73
CA ILE A 6 -2.26 36.62 -5.08
C ILE A 6 -2.95 36.83 -3.72
N MET A 7 -2.40 36.21 -2.67
CA MET A 7 -2.96 36.28 -1.30
C MET A 7 -1.90 36.61 -0.23
N HIS A 8 -0.95 37.49 -0.53
CA HIS A 8 0.13 37.86 0.40
C HIS A 8 0.05 39.34 0.83
N ARG A 9 0.62 39.65 2.00
CA ARG A 9 0.74 41.01 2.54
C ARG A 9 1.66 41.86 1.64
N LEU A 10 1.18 43.00 1.14
CA LEU A 10 1.99 43.98 0.40
C LEU A 10 2.84 44.85 1.34
N ASP A 11 3.68 44.22 2.16
CA ASP A 11 4.67 44.92 2.97
C ASP A 11 6.06 44.80 2.33
N LYS A 12 6.93 45.80 2.51
CA LYS A 12 8.28 45.82 1.91
C LYS A 12 9.08 44.57 2.29
N ASN A 13 9.01 44.15 3.56
CA ASN A 13 9.67 42.95 4.05
C ASN A 13 9.00 41.66 3.53
N GLY A 14 7.67 41.66 3.37
CA GLY A 14 6.92 40.54 2.81
C GLY A 14 7.25 40.29 1.34
N ILE A 15 7.38 41.36 0.55
CA ILE A 15 7.79 41.30 -0.87
C ILE A 15 9.23 40.79 -0.99
N ARG A 16 10.16 41.24 -0.11
CA ARG A 16 11.55 40.75 -0.11
C ARG A 16 11.63 39.26 0.24
N ALA A 17 10.88 38.83 1.25
CA ALA A 17 10.76 37.42 1.60
C ALA A 17 10.18 36.61 0.44
N TYR A 18 9.17 37.15 -0.26
CA TYR A 18 8.56 36.53 -1.45
C TYR A 18 9.59 36.29 -2.55
N PHE A 19 10.40 37.30 -2.88
CA PHE A 19 11.48 37.15 -3.86
C PHE A 19 12.52 36.11 -3.45
N TRP A 20 12.85 36.04 -2.16
CA TRP A 20 13.83 35.06 -1.67
C TRP A 20 13.30 33.63 -1.71
N LEU A 21 12.06 33.41 -1.23
CA LEU A 21 11.37 32.12 -1.26
C LEU A 21 11.20 31.61 -2.69
N TYR A 22 10.94 32.52 -3.64
CA TYR A 22 10.73 32.17 -5.04
C TYR A 22 12.00 32.20 -5.89
N SER A 23 13.15 32.47 -5.28
CA SER A 23 14.42 32.44 -5.98
C SER A 23 14.74 31.01 -6.45
N LYS A 24 15.29 30.90 -7.67
CA LYS A 24 15.76 29.62 -8.23
C LYS A 24 16.69 28.83 -7.31
N PRO A 25 17.71 29.44 -6.66
CA PRO A 25 18.60 28.69 -5.78
C PRO A 25 17.88 28.18 -4.52
N PHE A 26 17.01 28.98 -3.89
CA PHE A 26 16.30 28.53 -2.70
C PHE A 26 15.38 27.35 -3.01
N TYR A 27 14.60 27.46 -4.09
CA TYR A 27 13.77 26.37 -4.58
C TYR A 27 14.57 25.10 -4.90
N PHE A 28 15.75 25.25 -5.51
CA PHE A 28 16.64 24.13 -5.81
C PHE A 28 17.16 23.46 -4.53
N VAL A 29 17.61 24.24 -3.54
CA VAL A 29 18.11 23.72 -2.26
C VAL A 29 17.02 22.97 -1.49
N THR A 30 15.80 23.51 -1.42
CA THR A 30 14.68 22.82 -0.76
C THR A 30 14.33 21.51 -1.47
N ARG A 31 14.33 21.49 -2.81
CA ARG A 31 14.10 20.25 -3.57
C ARG A 31 15.24 19.24 -3.38
N LEU A 32 16.48 19.70 -3.32
CA LEU A 32 17.64 18.85 -3.08
C LEU A 32 17.59 18.23 -1.68
N ALA A 33 17.21 18.99 -0.65
CA ALA A 33 17.00 18.48 0.71
C ALA A 33 15.92 17.37 0.75
N LEU A 34 14.79 17.57 0.05
CA LEU A 34 13.75 16.54 -0.07
C LEU A 34 14.24 15.29 -0.81
N CYS A 35 15.03 15.45 -1.87
CA CYS A 35 15.63 14.32 -2.59
C CYS A 35 16.60 13.53 -1.69
N ILE A 36 17.42 14.23 -0.91
CA ILE A 36 18.34 13.60 0.06
C ILE A 36 17.55 12.76 1.07
N LEU A 37 16.46 13.30 1.64
CA LEU A 37 15.59 12.56 2.56
C LEU A 37 15.02 11.28 1.94
N MET A 38 14.63 11.32 0.66
CA MET A 38 14.08 10.15 -0.03
C MET A 38 15.13 9.09 -0.36
N ILE A 39 16.40 9.49 -0.52
CA ILE A 39 17.50 8.58 -0.82
C ILE A 39 18.11 7.99 0.47
N LEU A 40 18.02 8.71 1.59
CA LEU A 40 18.59 8.29 2.87
C LEU A 40 18.21 6.86 3.32
N PRO A 41 16.96 6.36 3.13
CA PRO A 41 16.59 4.98 3.47
C PRO A 41 17.47 3.89 2.83
N PHE A 42 18.10 4.15 1.66
CA PHE A 42 18.98 3.17 1.03
C PHE A 42 20.26 2.91 1.83
N PHE A 43 20.66 3.89 2.64
CA PHE A 43 21.83 3.86 3.50
C PHE A 43 21.49 3.49 4.95
N GLU A 44 20.21 3.52 5.33
CA GLU A 44 19.72 3.11 6.65
C GLU A 44 19.62 1.59 6.76
N ASN A 45 19.68 1.06 7.98
CA ASN A 45 19.49 -0.38 8.21
C ASN A 45 18.00 -0.76 8.12
N PRO A 46 17.60 -1.81 7.37
CA PRO A 46 18.42 -2.64 6.51
C PRO A 46 18.80 -1.89 5.22
N ASN A 47 20.09 -1.85 4.91
CA ASN A 47 20.59 -1.19 3.71
C ASN A 47 20.32 -2.04 2.47
N SER A 48 20.12 -1.38 1.33
CA SER A 48 19.94 -2.03 0.03
C SER A 48 21.22 -2.09 -0.78
N LEU A 49 22.37 -1.78 -0.16
CA LEU A 49 23.69 -1.75 -0.77
C LEU A 49 24.32 -3.15 -0.86
N THR A 50 23.54 -4.12 -1.34
CA THR A 50 24.02 -5.48 -1.62
C THR A 50 23.95 -5.73 -3.12
N MET A 51 24.91 -6.49 -3.64
CA MET A 51 24.97 -6.83 -5.07
C MET A 51 23.79 -7.71 -5.50
N THR A 52 23.27 -8.52 -4.57
CA THR A 52 22.14 -9.42 -4.78
C THR A 52 21.10 -9.24 -3.66
N SER A 53 19.83 -9.44 -4.00
CA SER A 53 18.71 -9.53 -3.05
C SER A 53 18.37 -10.97 -2.67
N ASP A 54 19.06 -11.96 -3.24
CA ASP A 54 18.84 -13.38 -2.93
C ASP A 54 19.35 -13.71 -1.53
N LEU A 55 18.44 -14.18 -0.67
CA LEU A 55 18.74 -14.63 0.70
C LEU A 55 19.72 -15.80 0.75
N ARG A 56 19.91 -16.53 -0.36
CA ARG A 56 20.86 -17.65 -0.44
C ARG A 56 22.32 -17.19 -0.51
N TYR A 57 22.55 -15.96 -0.99
CA TYR A 57 23.88 -15.41 -1.19
C TYR A 57 24.01 -14.10 -0.40
N GLU A 58 24.14 -14.21 0.93
CA GLU A 58 24.32 -13.04 1.78
C GLU A 58 25.73 -12.46 1.63
N SER A 59 25.85 -11.38 0.85
CA SER A 59 27.04 -10.53 0.86
C SER A 59 27.08 -9.68 2.14
N PRO A 60 28.25 -9.45 2.76
CA PRO A 60 28.35 -8.62 3.96
C PRO A 60 27.87 -7.20 3.68
N ARG A 61 26.97 -6.71 4.53
CA ARG A 61 26.35 -5.39 4.39
C ARG A 61 27.29 -4.30 4.92
N PRO A 62 27.59 -3.25 4.13
CA PRO A 62 28.46 -2.17 4.59
C PRO A 62 27.75 -1.35 5.68
N GLN A 63 28.34 -1.29 6.89
CA GLN A 63 27.79 -0.49 7.97
C GLN A 63 28.29 0.95 7.87
N ILE A 64 27.36 1.90 7.81
CA ILE A 64 27.67 3.33 7.76
C ILE A 64 27.54 3.89 9.18
N PRO A 65 28.48 4.73 9.64
CA PRO A 65 28.38 5.33 10.97
C PRO A 65 27.10 6.16 11.09
N CYS A 66 26.34 5.87 12.13
CA CYS A 66 25.00 6.44 12.34
C CYS A 66 25.01 7.97 12.46
N GLY A 67 26.06 8.55 13.06
CA GLY A 67 26.18 10.00 13.24
C GLY A 67 26.19 10.78 11.92
N VAL A 68 26.79 10.23 10.86
CA VAL A 68 26.81 10.88 9.53
C VAL A 68 25.39 10.96 8.99
N LEU A 69 24.66 9.85 9.06
CA LEU A 69 23.31 9.77 8.51
C LEU A 69 22.34 10.69 9.24
N ILE A 70 22.42 10.72 10.58
CA ILE A 70 21.62 11.63 11.42
C ILE A 70 21.97 13.09 11.10
N SER A 71 23.25 13.43 10.93
CA SER A 71 23.66 14.81 10.62
C SER A 71 23.11 15.30 9.28
N ILE A 72 23.13 14.44 8.25
CA ILE A 72 22.58 14.75 6.93
C ILE A 72 21.06 14.94 7.02
N GLU A 73 20.37 14.07 7.74
CA GLU A 73 18.93 14.22 7.95
C GLU A 73 18.61 15.50 8.70
N PHE A 74 19.29 15.77 9.81
CA PHE A 74 19.07 16.97 10.62
C PHE A 74 19.28 18.25 9.79
N LEU A 75 20.34 18.29 8.98
CA LEU A 75 20.60 19.43 8.07
C LEU A 75 19.49 19.60 7.04
N SER A 76 18.98 18.50 6.47
CA SER A 76 17.86 18.56 5.52
C SER A 76 16.55 19.01 6.18
N LEU A 77 16.30 18.63 7.43
CA LEU A 77 15.15 19.09 8.20
C LEU A 77 15.25 20.58 8.56
N ILE A 78 16.44 21.11 8.84
CA ILE A 78 16.63 22.55 9.03
C ILE A 78 16.24 23.33 7.78
N VAL A 79 16.65 22.88 6.59
CA VAL A 79 16.28 23.52 5.32
C VAL A 79 14.75 23.53 5.15
N ILE A 80 14.08 22.40 5.43
CA ILE A 80 12.62 22.28 5.35
C ILE A 80 11.93 23.15 6.42
N ALA A 81 12.48 23.22 7.63
CA ALA A 81 11.98 24.09 8.69
C ALA A 81 12.05 25.56 8.30
N LEU A 82 13.16 25.99 7.68
CA LEU A 82 13.32 27.36 7.18
C LEU A 82 12.29 27.66 6.08
N ASP A 83 12.11 26.77 5.11
CA ASP A 83 11.09 26.90 4.07
C ASP A 83 9.67 26.99 4.64
N THR A 84 9.34 26.13 5.62
CA THR A 84 8.05 26.15 6.31
C THR A 84 7.84 27.44 7.09
N SER A 85 8.87 27.94 7.78
CA SER A 85 8.82 29.18 8.54
C SER A 85 8.60 30.41 7.65
N MET A 86 9.26 30.45 6.49
CA MET A 86 9.11 31.53 5.50
C MET A 86 7.72 31.50 4.86
N LYS A 87 7.20 30.31 4.56
CA LYS A 87 5.82 30.12 4.09
C LYS A 87 4.84 30.61 5.14
N LEU A 88 4.97 30.17 6.40
CA LEU A 88 4.12 30.58 7.51
C LEU A 88 4.14 32.10 7.74
N TYR A 89 5.32 32.73 7.64
CA TYR A 89 5.46 34.17 7.73
C TYR A 89 4.70 34.92 6.62
N MET A 90 4.60 34.35 5.42
CA MET A 90 3.82 34.93 4.33
C MET A 90 2.32 34.69 4.42
N PHE A 91 1.87 33.66 5.14
CA PHE A 91 0.45 33.36 5.28
C PHE A 91 -0.26 34.44 6.12
N HIS A 92 -1.17 35.17 5.49
CA HIS A 92 -2.00 36.19 6.13
C HIS A 92 -3.30 35.58 6.68
N PRO A 93 -3.92 36.15 7.74
CA PRO A 93 -5.24 35.72 8.26
C PRO A 93 -6.41 35.76 7.26
N TYR A 94 -6.24 36.36 6.06
CA TYR A 94 -7.23 36.31 4.97
C TYR A 94 -7.05 35.10 4.02
N SER A 95 -6.07 34.23 4.26
CA SER A 95 -5.95 32.97 3.51
C SER A 95 -7.16 32.07 3.78
N THR A 96 -7.55 31.26 2.79
CA THR A 96 -8.65 30.30 2.98
C THR A 96 -8.30 29.38 4.16
N ALA A 97 -9.23 29.20 5.10
CA ALA A 97 -9.01 28.40 6.32
C ALA A 97 -8.42 27.01 6.04
N ARG A 98 -8.75 26.40 4.88
CA ARG A 98 -8.21 25.10 4.45
C ARG A 98 -6.70 25.11 4.18
N ASP A 99 -6.18 26.18 3.59
CA ASP A 99 -4.75 26.28 3.28
C ASP A 99 -3.95 26.52 4.56
N LEU A 100 -4.50 27.32 5.47
CA LEU A 100 -3.94 27.50 6.81
C LEU A 100 -3.90 26.20 7.59
N ILE A 101 -4.98 25.39 7.57
CA ILE A 101 -5.02 24.08 8.23
C ILE A 101 -3.93 23.15 7.68
N TRP A 102 -3.73 23.13 6.36
CA TRP A 102 -2.71 22.28 5.74
C TRP A 102 -1.29 22.71 6.14
N GLN A 103 -1.02 24.01 6.17
CA GLN A 103 0.26 24.56 6.64
C GLN A 103 0.46 24.30 8.13
N LEU A 104 -0.60 24.42 8.93
CA LEU A 104 -0.57 24.15 10.36
C LEU A 104 -0.27 22.67 10.63
N PHE A 105 -0.79 21.75 9.81
CA PHE A 105 -0.49 20.32 9.91
C PHE A 105 0.99 19.99 9.62
N HIS A 106 1.70 20.83 8.86
CA HIS A 106 3.12 20.64 8.60
C HIS A 106 3.99 20.83 9.86
N ILE A 107 3.58 21.72 10.77
CA ILE A 107 4.32 22.02 12.00
C ILE A 107 4.44 20.81 12.95
N PRO A 108 3.34 20.12 13.37
CA PRO A 108 3.45 18.97 14.26
C PRO A 108 4.23 17.82 13.61
N VAL A 109 4.14 17.64 12.29
CA VAL A 109 4.94 16.62 11.57
C VAL A 109 6.43 16.96 11.62
N LEU A 110 6.79 18.23 11.42
CA LEU A 110 8.16 18.69 11.57
C LEU A 110 8.67 18.50 13.00
N VAL A 111 7.87 18.86 14.01
CA VAL A 111 8.23 18.67 15.43
C VAL A 111 8.40 17.18 15.75
N ALA A 112 7.48 16.32 15.31
CA ALA A 112 7.59 14.88 15.51
C ALA A 112 8.88 14.32 14.89
N SER A 113 9.26 14.78 13.70
CA SER A 113 10.51 14.36 13.06
C SER A 113 11.76 14.80 13.82
N LEU A 114 11.76 15.99 14.42
CA LEU A 114 12.86 16.47 15.25
C LEU A 114 12.96 15.69 16.56
N VAL A 115 11.83 15.39 17.19
CA VAL A 115 11.77 14.57 18.41
C VAL A 115 12.30 13.16 18.12
N ASP A 116 11.89 12.54 17.02
CA ASP A 116 12.34 11.19 16.62
C ASP A 116 13.86 11.13 16.40
N ILE A 117 14.47 12.20 15.85
CA ILE A 117 15.94 12.32 15.73
C ILE A 117 16.60 12.46 17.11
N CYS A 118 16.05 13.30 18.00
CA CYS A 118 16.58 13.44 19.36
C CYS A 118 16.53 12.12 20.13
N VAL A 119 15.44 11.36 19.98
CA VAL A 119 15.28 10.02 20.56
C VAL A 119 16.30 9.05 19.95
N SER A 120 16.47 9.05 18.63
CA SER A 120 17.46 8.22 17.93
C SER A 120 18.91 8.52 18.36
N LEU A 121 19.23 9.79 18.65
CA LEU A 121 20.50 10.21 19.21
C LEU A 121 20.67 9.74 20.66
N GLY A 122 19.61 9.84 21.47
CA GLY A 122 19.60 9.38 22.86
C GLY A 122 19.85 7.88 23.00
N PHE A 123 19.34 7.07 22.07
CA PHE A 123 19.53 5.62 22.06
C PHE A 123 20.75 5.15 21.27
N LEU A 124 21.69 6.03 20.86
CA LEU A 124 22.89 5.65 20.11
C LEU A 124 22.59 4.75 18.89
N CYS A 125 21.42 4.95 18.27
CA CYS A 125 20.97 4.23 17.08
C CYS A 125 20.77 2.73 17.24
N THR A 126 20.39 2.27 18.44
CA THR A 126 20.00 0.88 18.71
C THR A 126 18.52 0.59 18.43
N GLU A 127 17.75 1.55 17.93
CA GLU A 127 16.32 1.35 17.66
C GLU A 127 16.05 0.64 16.33
N GLU A 128 15.19 -0.39 16.37
CA GLU A 128 14.79 -1.16 15.18
C GLU A 128 13.64 -0.51 14.39
N VAL A 129 12.79 0.29 15.04
CA VAL A 129 11.58 0.86 14.42
C VAL A 129 11.69 2.38 14.34
N GLN A 130 11.89 2.90 13.13
CA GLN A 130 12.07 4.34 12.86
C GLN A 130 10.79 4.94 12.28
N ILE A 131 10.00 5.63 13.10
CA ILE A 131 8.72 6.25 12.70
C ILE A 131 8.96 7.35 11.64
N ARG A 132 10.13 8.01 11.67
CA ARG A 132 10.58 9.01 10.68
C ARG A 132 10.49 8.59 9.21
N ARG A 133 10.53 7.30 8.86
CA ARG A 133 10.41 6.84 7.46
C ARG A 133 9.08 7.27 6.82
N TYR A 134 7.99 7.18 7.58
CA TYR A 134 6.66 7.58 7.10
C TYR A 134 6.54 9.11 7.01
N LEU A 135 7.17 9.83 7.95
CA LEU A 135 7.16 11.30 8.00
C LEU A 135 7.92 11.92 6.80
N ARG A 136 8.94 11.24 6.23
CA ARG A 136 9.65 11.72 5.04
C ARG A 136 8.77 11.84 3.80
N VAL A 137 7.94 10.82 3.55
CA VAL A 137 6.99 10.83 2.43
C VAL A 137 5.99 11.98 2.59
N PHE A 138 5.61 12.30 3.83
CA PHE A 138 4.74 13.41 4.14
C PHE A 138 5.35 14.77 3.73
N PHE A 139 6.65 15.00 3.96
CA PHE A 139 7.31 16.26 3.56
C PHE A 139 7.33 16.47 2.05
N VAL A 140 7.48 15.41 1.27
CA VAL A 140 7.39 15.47 -0.20
C VAL A 140 5.96 15.80 -0.61
N LEU A 141 4.99 15.08 -0.05
CA LEU A 141 3.57 15.27 -0.37
C LEU A 141 3.10 16.70 -0.06
N SER A 142 3.50 17.23 1.09
CA SER A 142 3.04 18.55 1.55
C SER A 142 3.61 19.71 0.73
N ASN A 143 4.81 19.56 0.14
CA ASN A 143 5.47 20.63 -0.60
C ASN A 143 5.02 20.77 -2.06
N SER A 144 4.30 19.78 -2.61
CA SER A 144 3.84 19.78 -4.00
C SER A 144 2.32 19.82 -4.10
N ASN A 145 1.78 20.93 -4.64
CA ASN A 145 0.35 21.07 -4.89
C ASN A 145 -0.18 20.01 -5.86
N ASP A 146 0.59 19.67 -6.89
CA ASP A 146 0.19 18.68 -7.89
C ASP A 146 -0.02 17.30 -7.25
N VAL A 147 0.92 16.85 -6.41
CA VAL A 147 0.80 15.55 -5.73
C VAL A 147 -0.34 15.59 -4.70
N ARG A 148 -0.51 16.70 -3.98
CA ARG A 148 -1.66 16.85 -3.07
C ARG A 148 -2.99 16.65 -3.79
N HIS A 149 -3.18 17.26 -4.95
CA HIS A 149 -4.40 17.06 -5.73
C HIS A 149 -4.58 15.61 -6.19
N THR A 150 -3.50 14.93 -6.56
CA THR A 150 -3.58 13.49 -6.88
C THR A 150 -3.94 12.64 -5.66
N VAL A 151 -3.44 12.96 -4.47
CA VAL A 151 -3.78 12.24 -3.24
C VAL A 151 -5.24 12.50 -2.84
N GLU A 152 -5.72 13.73 -2.95
CA GLU A 152 -7.13 14.03 -2.70
C GLU A 152 -8.06 13.29 -3.67
N ALA A 153 -7.66 13.16 -4.95
CA ALA A 153 -8.38 12.36 -5.93
C ALA A 153 -8.30 10.86 -5.61
N LEU A 154 -7.13 10.35 -5.20
CA LEU A 154 -6.94 8.96 -4.80
C LEU A 154 -7.78 8.61 -3.57
N VAL A 155 -7.80 9.47 -2.55
CA VAL A 155 -8.61 9.27 -1.34
C VAL A 155 -10.09 9.21 -1.68
N ARG A 156 -10.58 10.06 -2.59
CA ARG A 156 -11.95 9.97 -3.08
C ARG A 156 -12.22 8.64 -3.78
N ALA A 157 -11.34 8.21 -4.67
CA ALA A 157 -11.47 6.92 -5.35
C ALA A 157 -11.41 5.72 -4.39
N MET A 158 -10.61 5.80 -3.33
CA MET A 158 -10.53 4.75 -2.30
C MET A 158 -11.87 4.56 -1.59
N VAL A 159 -12.63 5.63 -1.33
CA VAL A 159 -13.97 5.53 -0.72
C VAL A 159 -14.91 4.71 -1.62
N ASP A 160 -14.89 4.94 -2.93
CA ASP A 160 -15.71 4.19 -3.88
C ASP A 160 -15.28 2.71 -3.95
N ILE A 161 -13.98 2.46 -4.00
CA ILE A 161 -13.38 1.13 -4.03
C ILE A 161 -13.70 0.33 -2.76
N ILE A 162 -13.72 0.97 -1.59
CA ILE A 162 -14.09 0.33 -0.31
C ILE A 162 -15.51 -0.22 -0.39
N GLY A 163 -16.45 0.50 -0.99
CA GLY A 163 -17.81 0.02 -1.21
C GLY A 163 -17.86 -1.25 -2.05
N ALA A 164 -17.05 -1.30 -3.13
CA ALA A 164 -16.94 -2.49 -3.98
C ALA A 164 -16.31 -3.69 -3.23
N TYR A 165 -15.26 -3.46 -2.44
CA TYR A 165 -14.66 -4.50 -1.60
C TYR A 165 -15.63 -5.05 -0.55
N PHE A 166 -16.46 -4.19 0.05
CA PHE A 166 -17.47 -4.61 1.01
C PHE A 166 -18.51 -5.53 0.37
N LEU A 167 -18.99 -5.18 -0.83
CA LEU A 167 -19.91 -6.02 -1.60
C LEU A 167 -19.27 -7.36 -2.00
N MET A 168 -18.00 -7.35 -2.44
CA MET A 168 -17.26 -8.58 -2.71
C MET A 168 -17.14 -9.45 -1.46
N ALA A 169 -16.82 -8.87 -0.31
CA ALA A 169 -16.70 -9.61 0.95
C ALA A 169 -18.03 -10.29 1.33
N ILE A 170 -19.15 -9.58 1.23
CA ILE A 170 -20.48 -10.16 1.47
C ILE A 170 -20.75 -11.34 0.51
N THR A 171 -20.44 -11.17 -0.77
CA THR A 171 -20.66 -12.23 -1.78
C THR A 171 -19.82 -13.47 -1.47
N VAL A 172 -18.56 -13.30 -1.08
CA VAL A 172 -17.68 -14.40 -0.64
C VAL A 172 -18.23 -15.10 0.60
N LEU A 173 -18.76 -14.36 1.57
CA LEU A 173 -19.34 -14.94 2.78
C LEU A 173 -20.61 -15.75 2.48
N ILE A 174 -21.52 -15.22 1.66
CA ILE A 174 -22.75 -15.92 1.26
C ILE A 174 -22.41 -17.21 0.52
N PHE A 175 -21.48 -17.15 -0.45
CA PHE A 175 -21.06 -18.33 -1.19
C PHE A 175 -20.33 -19.34 -0.31
N SER A 176 -19.47 -18.88 0.62
CA SER A 176 -18.80 -19.74 1.59
C SER A 176 -19.81 -20.48 2.47
N MET A 177 -20.81 -19.80 3.02
CA MET A 177 -21.85 -20.43 3.84
C MET A 177 -22.69 -21.42 3.02
N GLY A 178 -23.06 -21.08 1.78
CA GLY A 178 -23.77 -21.98 0.87
C GLY A 178 -22.96 -23.23 0.49
N SER A 179 -21.65 -23.08 0.26
CA SER A 179 -20.78 -24.21 -0.06
C SER A 179 -20.63 -25.18 1.12
N VAL A 180 -20.53 -24.67 2.35
CA VAL A 180 -20.47 -25.51 3.55
C VAL A 180 -21.79 -26.28 3.70
N THR A 181 -22.95 -25.64 3.57
CA THR A 181 -24.24 -26.35 3.73
C THR A 181 -24.48 -27.41 2.65
N ILE A 182 -24.07 -27.18 1.41
CA ILE A 182 -24.21 -28.13 0.29
C ILE A 182 -23.19 -29.28 0.38
N PHE A 183 -21.94 -28.99 0.76
CA PHE A 183 -20.81 -29.94 0.69
C PHE A 183 -20.31 -30.43 2.07
N SER A 184 -21.04 -30.19 3.17
CA SER A 184 -20.68 -30.61 4.55
C SER A 184 -20.42 -32.10 4.73
N LYS A 185 -20.95 -32.96 3.84
CA LYS A 185 -20.88 -34.42 3.97
C LYS A 185 -19.87 -35.12 3.03
N PRO A 186 -19.69 -34.71 1.75
CA PRO A 186 -18.78 -35.42 0.84
C PRO A 186 -17.29 -35.00 0.85
N PHE A 187 -16.91 -33.83 1.39
CA PHE A 187 -15.52 -33.33 1.25
C PHE A 187 -14.91 -32.80 2.56
N SER A 188 -13.84 -33.44 3.02
CA SER A 188 -13.10 -33.09 4.26
C SER A 188 -12.40 -31.72 4.25
N LYS A 189 -12.31 -31.05 3.09
CA LYS A 189 -11.67 -29.73 2.95
C LYS A 189 -12.60 -28.54 3.27
N PHE A 190 -13.92 -28.74 3.27
CA PHE A 190 -14.94 -27.69 3.43
C PHE A 190 -15.59 -27.69 4.83
N VAL A 191 -14.85 -28.10 5.86
CA VAL A 191 -15.38 -28.25 7.23
C VAL A 191 -15.25 -26.95 8.05
N SER A 192 -14.25 -26.10 7.76
CA SER A 192 -14.02 -24.84 8.48
C SER A 192 -14.31 -23.61 7.62
N LEU A 193 -15.06 -22.65 8.18
CA LEU A 193 -15.43 -21.40 7.49
C LEU A 193 -14.20 -20.59 7.04
N SER A 194 -13.13 -20.60 7.84
CA SER A 194 -11.88 -19.90 7.53
C SER A 194 -11.14 -20.51 6.32
N THR A 195 -11.14 -21.84 6.19
CA THR A 195 -10.48 -22.52 5.07
C THR A 195 -11.28 -22.38 3.78
N THR A 196 -12.61 -22.47 3.87
CA THR A 196 -13.51 -22.29 2.72
C THR A 196 -13.46 -20.85 2.20
N CYS A 197 -13.47 -19.85 3.09
CA CYS A 197 -13.38 -18.44 2.71
C CYS A 197 -12.07 -18.12 1.97
N ARG A 198 -10.92 -18.63 2.46
CA ARG A 198 -9.63 -18.47 1.75
C ARG A 198 -9.64 -19.12 0.37
N GLN A 199 -10.23 -20.31 0.22
CA GLN A 199 -10.30 -21.00 -1.07
C GLN A 199 -11.19 -20.27 -2.07
N VAL A 200 -12.40 -19.87 -1.66
CA VAL A 200 -13.33 -19.09 -2.51
C VAL A 200 -12.71 -17.75 -2.91
N PHE A 201 -12.08 -17.04 -1.97
CA PHE A 201 -11.38 -15.78 -2.27
C PHE A 201 -10.23 -15.98 -3.25
N SER A 202 -9.42 -17.04 -3.09
CA SER A 202 -8.33 -17.36 -4.02
C SER A 202 -8.82 -17.70 -5.44
N MET A 203 -9.96 -18.39 -5.56
CA MET A 203 -10.57 -18.68 -6.86
C MET A 203 -11.03 -17.40 -7.58
N ILE A 204 -11.62 -16.46 -6.83
CA ILE A 204 -12.09 -15.18 -7.36
C ILE A 204 -10.92 -14.27 -7.77
N LEU A 205 -9.84 -14.22 -6.98
CA LEU A 205 -8.73 -13.30 -7.25
C LEU A 205 -7.80 -13.75 -8.39
N ILE A 206 -7.60 -15.05 -8.55
CA ILE A 206 -6.53 -15.58 -9.41
C ILE A 206 -7.07 -16.14 -10.74
N ASN A 207 -8.39 -16.21 -10.95
CA ASN A 207 -8.99 -17.05 -12.02
C ASN A 207 -8.37 -18.46 -12.02
N LEU A 208 -7.94 -18.96 -10.85
CA LEU A 208 -7.34 -20.27 -10.73
C LEU A 208 -8.48 -21.28 -10.72
N TRP A 209 -8.96 -21.59 -11.92
CA TRP A 209 -9.76 -22.78 -12.18
C TRP A 209 -9.05 -23.95 -11.53
N PRO A 210 -9.71 -24.72 -10.66
CA PRO A 210 -8.98 -25.51 -9.70
C PRO A 210 -8.20 -26.63 -10.38
N THR A 211 -6.89 -26.60 -10.21
CA THR A 211 -6.02 -27.79 -10.20
C THR A 211 -6.24 -28.60 -8.91
N THR A 212 -7.48 -28.71 -8.43
CA THR A 212 -7.82 -29.69 -7.40
C THR A 212 -7.96 -31.03 -8.10
N THR A 213 -6.82 -31.69 -8.30
CA THR A 213 -6.81 -33.14 -8.53
C THR A 213 -7.60 -33.80 -7.41
N LEU A 214 -8.71 -34.41 -7.81
CA LEU A 214 -9.52 -35.33 -7.03
C LEU A 214 -8.60 -36.47 -6.54
N SER A 215 -8.02 -36.33 -5.34
CA SER A 215 -7.47 -37.48 -4.63
C SER A 215 -8.59 -38.02 -3.73
N PRO A 216 -9.18 -39.19 -4.06
CA PRO A 216 -10.23 -39.78 -3.23
C PRO A 216 -9.67 -40.11 -1.83
N PRO A 217 -10.52 -40.10 -0.78
CA PRO A 217 -10.09 -40.46 0.56
C PRO A 217 -9.58 -41.90 0.59
N HIS A 218 -8.44 -42.11 1.25
CA HIS A 218 -7.85 -43.43 1.51
C HIS A 218 -8.87 -44.34 2.20
N ILE A 219 -9.56 -45.16 1.42
CA ILE A 219 -10.16 -46.40 1.89
C ILE A 219 -8.99 -47.36 2.13
N LYS A 220 -8.56 -47.50 3.38
CA LYS A 220 -7.76 -48.64 3.84
C LYS A 220 -8.69 -49.86 3.87
N CYS A 221 -8.87 -50.52 2.73
CA CYS A 221 -9.33 -51.90 2.70
C CYS A 221 -8.12 -52.83 2.75
N LEU A 222 -8.11 -53.70 3.76
CA LEU A 222 -7.30 -54.91 3.79
C LEU A 222 -7.59 -55.81 2.58
N SER A 223 -6.59 -56.62 2.24
CA SER A 223 -6.64 -57.90 1.50
C SER A 223 -6.39 -57.89 -0.02
N SER A 224 -5.22 -58.44 -0.38
CA SER A 224 -4.93 -59.39 -1.47
C SER A 224 -5.37 -59.09 -2.94
N SER A 225 -4.38 -58.74 -3.78
CA SER A 225 -4.00 -59.29 -5.13
C SER A 225 -5.07 -59.76 -6.15
N PRO A 226 -4.82 -59.83 -7.49
CA PRO A 226 -4.10 -58.95 -8.43
C PRO A 226 -4.85 -58.65 -9.77
N ARG A 227 -4.70 -57.42 -10.31
CA ARG A 227 -4.79 -56.99 -11.75
C ARG A 227 -6.10 -57.29 -12.55
N PRO A 228 -6.26 -56.79 -13.80
CA PRO A 228 -6.19 -55.40 -14.29
C PRO A 228 -7.45 -55.03 -15.13
N ILE A 229 -7.45 -53.83 -15.74
CA ILE A 229 -8.29 -53.35 -16.87
C ILE A 229 -9.56 -52.58 -16.48
N ALA A 230 -9.63 -51.30 -16.89
CA ALA A 230 -10.82 -50.64 -17.48
C ALA A 230 -10.48 -49.16 -17.76
N GLN A 231 -10.29 -48.81 -19.04
CA GLN A 231 -11.26 -48.05 -19.84
C GLN A 231 -11.53 -46.63 -19.34
N THR A 232 -10.87 -45.68 -20.00
CA THR A 232 -11.13 -44.25 -19.91
C THR A 232 -12.45 -43.92 -20.60
N VAL A 233 -13.51 -43.69 -19.81
CA VAL A 233 -14.73 -43.04 -20.31
C VAL A 233 -14.57 -41.53 -20.13
N SER A 234 -14.65 -40.82 -21.25
CA SER A 234 -14.44 -39.38 -21.37
C SER A 234 -15.60 -38.60 -20.76
N ILE A 235 -15.30 -37.74 -19.79
CA ILE A 235 -16.23 -36.84 -19.08
C ILE A 235 -16.96 -35.86 -20.03
N ARG A 236 -16.48 -35.72 -21.27
CA ARG A 236 -17.12 -34.92 -22.32
C ARG A 236 -18.53 -35.44 -22.67
N ASP A 237 -18.77 -36.75 -22.59
CA ASP A 237 -20.06 -37.33 -22.96
C ASP A 237 -21.13 -37.16 -21.87
N GLN A 238 -20.74 -37.08 -20.59
CA GLN A 238 -21.68 -36.78 -19.50
C GLN A 238 -22.10 -35.30 -19.46
N LEU A 239 -21.21 -34.38 -19.87
CA LEU A 239 -21.52 -32.95 -19.87
C LEU A 239 -22.49 -32.56 -20.99
N ASN A 240 -22.41 -33.20 -22.15
CA ASN A 240 -23.35 -32.97 -23.26
C ASN A 240 -24.77 -33.46 -22.92
N HIS A 241 -24.91 -34.54 -22.15
CA HIS A 241 -26.21 -35.07 -21.75
C HIS A 241 -26.91 -34.18 -20.72
N PHE A 242 -26.15 -33.51 -19.85
CA PHE A 242 -26.68 -32.61 -18.81
C PHE A 242 -27.12 -31.24 -19.37
N PHE A 243 -26.40 -30.71 -20.36
CA PHE A 243 -26.78 -29.45 -21.02
C PHE A 243 -28.06 -29.59 -21.87
N GLN A 244 -28.32 -30.76 -22.48
CA GLN A 244 -29.57 -30.99 -23.20
C GLN A 244 -30.80 -31.12 -22.29
N THR A 245 -30.63 -31.52 -21.03
CA THR A 245 -31.77 -31.66 -20.10
C THR A 245 -32.24 -30.32 -19.51
N ILE A 246 -31.38 -29.30 -19.50
CA ILE A 246 -31.70 -27.99 -18.89
C ILE A 246 -32.29 -27.00 -19.90
N LEU A 247 -32.01 -27.15 -21.20
CA LEU A 247 -32.46 -26.21 -22.25
C LEU A 247 -33.73 -26.63 -23.00
N ALA A 248 -34.48 -27.65 -22.54
CA ALA A 248 -35.73 -28.03 -23.17
C ALA A 248 -36.83 -26.96 -22.88
N PRO A 249 -37.36 -26.25 -23.90
CA PRO A 249 -38.41 -25.27 -23.70
C PRO A 249 -39.74 -26.00 -23.45
N THR A 250 -40.37 -25.71 -22.32
CA THR A 250 -41.74 -26.12 -22.02
C THR A 250 -42.72 -25.42 -22.97
N ARG A 251 -43.02 -26.05 -24.11
CA ARG A 251 -44.24 -25.75 -24.88
C ARG A 251 -45.44 -26.14 -24.00
N ARG A 252 -46.13 -25.14 -23.47
CA ARG A 252 -47.48 -25.28 -22.92
C ARG A 252 -48.45 -25.31 -24.12
N ALA A 253 -49.09 -26.46 -24.32
CA ALA A 253 -50.32 -26.58 -25.10
C ALA A 253 -51.51 -26.33 -24.16
N GLU A 254 -52.60 -25.91 -24.78
CA GLU A 254 -53.88 -25.38 -24.22
C GLU A 254 -53.88 -23.87 -23.96
#